data_AF-A0A8T1DX04-F1
#
_entry.id   AF-A0A8T1DX04-F1
#
_cell.length_a   1.000
_cell.length_b   1.000
_cell.length_c   1.000
_cell.angle_alpha   90.00
_cell.angle_beta   90.00
_cell.angle_gamma   90.00
#
_symmetry.space_group_name_H-M   'P 1'
#
loop_
_entity.id
_entity.type
_entity.pdbx_description
1 polymer ?
#
loop_
_entity_poly.entity_id
_entity_poly.type
_entity_poly.pdbx_seq_one_letter_code
_entity_poly.pdbx_strand_id
1 'polypeptide(L)'
;MDIAAGMGHLEVVRWLHENREEGCTTAAMDTAASNGHEDVVKWLHYNRTEGCTTAAMDGAAKNGHFEIVKWLDKYRYEGCASAAMVCNRWLFKNRDEGNTSAAMMLLLLVTKILMS
;
A
#
# COMPACT_ATOMS: atom_id res chain seq x y z
N MET A 1 -7.24 -19.80 3.92
CA MET A 1 -6.91 -18.59 4.71
C MET A 1 -7.80 -17.40 4.31
N ASP A 2 -8.08 -17.27 3.01
CA ASP A 2 -8.77 -16.11 2.41
C ASP A 2 -10.14 -15.80 3.01
N ILE A 3 -10.99 -16.81 3.24
CA ILE A 3 -12.32 -16.62 3.84
C ILE A 3 -12.20 -16.08 5.28
N ALA A 4 -11.29 -16.63 6.09
CA ALA A 4 -11.08 -16.18 7.47
C ALA A 4 -10.57 -14.73 7.51
N ALA A 5 -9.70 -14.37 6.55
CA ALA A 5 -9.21 -13.00 6.40
C ALA A 5 -10.34 -12.04 5.99
N GLY A 6 -11.17 -12.44 5.02
CA GLY A 6 -12.33 -11.68 4.58
C GLY A 6 -13.39 -11.47 5.66
N MET A 7 -13.50 -12.38 6.63
CA MET A 7 -14.44 -12.26 7.77
C MET A 7 -13.82 -11.57 9.00
N GLY A 8 -12.55 -11.15 8.94
CA GLY A 8 -11.91 -10.45 10.05
C GLY A 8 -11.48 -11.35 11.21
N HIS A 9 -11.44 -12.67 11.02
CA HIS A 9 -11.10 -13.62 12.08
C HIS A 9 -9.58 -13.77 12.26
N LEU A 10 -8.93 -12.75 12.83
CA LEU A 10 -7.48 -12.69 13.00
C LEU A 10 -6.90 -13.94 13.69
N GLU A 11 -7.52 -14.41 14.77
CA GLU A 11 -7.04 -15.59 15.50
C GLU A 11 -7.10 -16.87 14.66
N VAL A 12 -8.11 -17.00 13.80
CA VAL A 12 -8.20 -18.12 12.85
C VAL A 12 -7.14 -17.99 11.77
N VAL A 13 -6.85 -16.77 11.29
CA VAL A 13 -5.78 -16.51 10.32
C VAL A 13 -4.41 -16.87 10.89
N ARG A 14 -4.12 -16.47 12.14
CA ARG A 14 -2.89 -16.85 12.85
C ARG A 14 -2.78 -18.35 13.02
N TRP A 15 -3.84 -19.00 13.50
CA TRP A 15 -3.86 -20.44 13.66
C TRP A 15 -3.62 -21.17 12.33
N LEU A 16 -4.28 -20.73 11.25
CA LEU A 16 -4.09 -21.30 9.92
C LEU A 16 -2.67 -21.11 9.39
N HIS A 17 -2.01 -19.98 9.70
CA HIS A 17 -0.63 -19.74 9.30
C HIS A 17 0.39 -20.60 10.06
N GLU A 18 0.16 -20.81 11.35
CA GLU A 18 1.04 -21.64 12.19
C GLU A 18 0.85 -23.14 11.97
N ASN A 19 -0.37 -23.57 11.59
CA ASN A 19 -0.73 -25.00 11.53
C ASN A 19 -0.91 -25.54 10.09
N ARG A 20 -0.91 -24.69 9.06
CA ARG A 20 -1.05 -25.12 7.66
C ARG A 20 -0.04 -24.42 6.76
N GLU A 21 0.52 -25.20 5.83
CA GLU A 21 1.40 -24.69 4.78
C GLU A 21 0.63 -24.13 3.57
N GLU A 22 -0.68 -24.38 3.51
CA GLU A 22 -1.55 -23.77 2.50
C GLU A 22 -1.52 -22.24 2.67
N GLY A 23 -0.90 -21.57 1.70
CA GLY A 23 -0.70 -20.13 1.70
C GLY A 23 -2.00 -19.31 1.62
N CYS A 24 -1.84 -18.00 1.57
CA CYS A 24 -2.94 -17.08 1.28
C CYS A 24 -2.79 -16.57 -0.15
N THR A 25 -3.91 -16.30 -0.81
CA THR A 25 -3.88 -15.56 -2.08
C THR A 25 -4.02 -14.06 -1.81
N THR A 26 -3.74 -13.23 -2.82
CA THR A 26 -4.00 -11.78 -2.74
C THR A 26 -5.45 -11.44 -2.36
N ALA A 27 -6.40 -12.36 -2.66
CA ALA A 27 -7.80 -12.21 -2.30
C ALA A 27 -8.02 -12.11 -0.78
N ALA A 28 -7.15 -12.69 0.04
CA ALA A 28 -7.22 -12.58 1.50
C ALA A 28 -7.13 -11.12 1.95
N MET A 29 -6.13 -10.39 1.44
CA MET A 29 -5.91 -8.98 1.80
C MET A 29 -6.92 -8.07 1.10
N ASP A 30 -7.28 -8.36 -0.16
CA ASP A 30 -8.27 -7.58 -0.91
C ASP A 30 -9.65 -7.62 -0.23
N THR A 31 -10.08 -8.81 0.20
CA THR A 31 -11.37 -8.99 0.88
C THR A 31 -11.33 -8.39 2.29
N ALA A 32 -10.24 -8.59 3.03
CA ALA A 32 -10.07 -7.98 4.36
C ALA A 32 -10.10 -6.44 4.29
N ALA A 33 -9.43 -5.84 3.30
CA ALA A 33 -9.43 -4.40 3.09
C ALA A 33 -10.81 -3.88 2.69
N SER A 34 -11.48 -4.59 1.77
CA SER A 34 -12.84 -4.26 1.34
C SER A 34 -13.84 -4.30 2.50
N ASN A 35 -13.68 -5.21 3.45
CA ASN A 35 -14.59 -5.37 4.59
C ASN A 35 -14.18 -4.56 5.83
N GLY A 36 -13.10 -3.78 5.77
CA GLY A 36 -12.71 -2.90 6.87
C GLY A 36 -11.90 -3.58 7.98
N HIS A 37 -11.33 -4.76 7.72
CA HIS A 37 -10.58 -5.53 8.71
C HIS A 37 -9.09 -5.12 8.73
N GLU A 38 -8.82 -3.92 9.25
CA GLU A 38 -7.48 -3.34 9.30
C GLU A 38 -6.44 -4.24 9.99
N ASP A 39 -6.80 -4.87 11.10
CA ASP A 39 -5.89 -5.73 11.88
C ASP A 39 -5.41 -6.95 11.06
N VAL A 40 -6.33 -7.53 10.29
CA VAL A 40 -6.02 -8.64 9.38
C VAL A 40 -5.16 -8.17 8.22
N VAL A 41 -5.43 -7.00 7.64
CA VAL A 41 -4.63 -6.43 6.55
C VAL A 41 -3.19 -6.17 7.00
N LYS A 42 -3.01 -5.56 8.18
CA LYS A 42 -1.68 -5.35 8.77
C LYS A 42 -0.97 -6.67 9.03
N TRP A 43 -1.66 -7.62 9.66
CA TRP A 43 -1.07 -8.91 9.99
C TRP A 43 -0.63 -9.66 8.74
N LEU A 44 -1.48 -9.73 7.71
CA LEU A 44 -1.14 -10.36 6.43
C LEU A 44 0.05 -9.66 5.76
N HIS A 45 0.17 -8.34 5.84
CA HIS A 45 1.30 -7.65 5.24
C HIS A 45 2.64 -7.92 5.93
N TYR A 46 2.66 -8.06 7.25
CA TYR A 46 3.89 -8.32 7.99
C TYR A 46 4.34 -9.78 7.94
N ASN A 47 3.38 -10.71 7.83
CA ASN A 47 3.67 -12.15 7.92
C ASN A 47 3.71 -12.84 6.57
N ARG A 48 3.22 -12.20 5.50
CA ARG A 48 3.07 -12.81 4.17
C ARG A 48 3.54 -11.87 3.05
N THR A 49 4.10 -12.46 2.00
CA THR A 49 4.71 -11.74 0.86
C THR A 49 3.81 -11.69 -0.37
N GLU A 50 2.69 -12.43 -0.38
CA GLU A 50 1.77 -12.51 -1.53
C GLU A 50 1.11 -11.16 -1.86
N GLY A 51 0.94 -10.29 -0.87
CA GLY A 51 0.51 -8.91 -1.10
C GLY A 51 -1.00 -8.74 -1.29
N CYS A 52 -1.38 -7.75 -2.11
CA CYS A 52 -2.73 -7.30 -2.40
C CYS A 52 -2.73 -6.68 -3.77
N THR A 53 -3.89 -6.65 -4.41
CA THR A 53 -4.07 -5.99 -5.70
C THR A 53 -4.64 -4.59 -5.50
N THR A 54 -4.87 -3.87 -6.61
CA THR A 54 -5.60 -2.60 -6.60
C THR A 54 -7.02 -2.74 -6.03
N ALA A 55 -7.60 -3.95 -6.08
CA ALA A 55 -8.92 -4.24 -5.55
C ALA A 55 -9.02 -3.99 -4.03
N ALA A 56 -7.94 -4.18 -3.26
CA ALA A 56 -7.92 -3.82 -1.85
C ALA A 56 -8.22 -2.35 -1.61
N MET A 57 -7.57 -1.47 -2.39
CA MET A 57 -7.73 -0.02 -2.26
C MET A 57 -9.09 0.43 -2.78
N ASP A 58 -9.50 -0.08 -3.95
CA ASP A 58 -10.79 0.24 -4.56
C ASP A 58 -11.97 -0.19 -3.67
N GLY A 59 -11.89 -1.41 -3.11
CA GLY A 59 -12.89 -1.94 -2.19
C GLY A 59 -12.95 -1.18 -0.88
N ALA A 60 -11.80 -0.88 -0.27
CA ALA A 60 -11.73 -0.06 0.94
C ALA A 60 -12.29 1.35 0.70
N ALA A 61 -11.96 1.98 -0.43
CA ALA A 61 -12.48 3.30 -0.80
C ALA A 61 -14.00 3.28 -1.04
N LYS A 62 -14.50 2.26 -1.75
CA LYS A 62 -15.93 2.09 -2.05
C LYS A 62 -16.77 1.92 -0.79
N ASN A 63 -16.25 1.21 0.21
CA ASN A 63 -16.94 0.96 1.47
C ASN A 63 -16.64 2.02 2.56
N GLY A 64 -15.84 3.04 2.25
CA GLY A 64 -15.54 4.15 3.15
C GLY A 64 -14.52 3.83 4.24
N HIS A 65 -13.69 2.80 4.06
CA HIS A 65 -12.62 2.41 4.99
C HIS A 65 -11.35 3.24 4.78
N PHE A 66 -11.45 4.55 5.05
CA PHE A 66 -10.39 5.53 4.78
C PHE A 66 -9.06 5.23 5.48
N GLU A 67 -9.09 4.67 6.69
CA GLU A 67 -7.85 4.33 7.42
C GLU A 67 -7.06 3.22 6.74
N ILE A 68 -7.75 2.22 6.16
CA ILE A 68 -7.11 1.17 5.36
C ILE A 68 -6.55 1.75 4.06
N VAL A 69 -7.27 2.66 3.39
CA VAL A 69 -6.78 3.32 2.18
C VAL A 69 -5.51 4.12 2.46
N LYS A 70 -5.49 4.93 3.53
CA LYS A 70 -4.29 5.68 3.96
C LYS A 70 -3.14 4.74 4.27
N TRP A 71 -3.43 3.62 4.94
CA TRP A 71 -2.42 2.65 5.30
C TRP A 71 -1.85 1.96 4.04
N LEU A 72 -2.69 1.51 3.12
CA LEU A 72 -2.27 0.91 1.86
C LEU A 72 -1.45 1.91 1.01
N ASP A 73 -1.88 3.17 0.91
CA ASP A 73 -1.13 4.23 0.21
C ASP A 73 0.24 4.50 0.84
N LYS A 74 0.34 4.43 2.16
CA LYS A 74 1.60 4.67 2.88
C LYS A 74 2.63 3.55 2.67
N TYR A 75 2.19 2.30 2.62
CA TYR A 75 3.07 1.12 2.63
C TYR A 75 3.19 0.41 1.28
N ARG A 76 2.32 0.68 0.30
CA ARG A 76 2.29 -0.03 -1.00
C ARG A 76 2.37 0.93 -2.18
N TYR A 77 3.55 1.04 -2.77
CA TYR A 77 3.83 1.87 -3.95
C TYR A 77 3.30 1.28 -5.27
N GLU A 78 2.84 0.04 -5.27
CA GLU A 78 2.43 -0.69 -6.48
C GLU A 78 0.91 -0.64 -6.75
N GLY A 79 0.13 -0.09 -5.81
CA GLY A 79 -1.32 -0.32 -5.74
C GLY A 79 -2.22 0.78 -6.29
N CYS A 80 -1.71 1.89 -6.84
CA CYS A 80 -2.57 2.94 -7.38
C CYS A 80 -2.28 3.23 -8.86
N ALA A 81 -3.19 2.83 -9.73
CA ALA A 81 -3.17 3.14 -11.17
C ALA A 81 -3.57 4.60 -11.48
N SER A 82 -3.25 5.56 -10.61
CA SER A 82 -3.39 6.96 -10.96
C SER A 82 -2.11 7.73 -10.65
N ALA A 83 -1.48 8.21 -11.73
CA ALA A 83 -0.33 9.11 -11.71
C ALA A 83 -0.52 10.36 -10.80
N ALA A 84 -1.73 10.62 -10.33
CA ALA A 84 -2.08 11.69 -9.40
C ALA A 84 -1.43 11.54 -8.01
N MET A 85 -1.29 10.32 -7.45
CA MET A 85 -0.67 10.16 -6.12
C MET A 85 0.86 10.12 -6.15
N VAL A 86 1.46 9.60 -7.23
CA VAL A 86 2.92 9.65 -7.41
C VAL A 86 3.41 11.10 -7.47
N CYS A 87 2.62 11.99 -8.09
CA CYS A 87 2.93 13.42 -8.16
C CYS A 87 2.82 14.10 -6.78
N ASN A 88 1.79 13.78 -5.99
CA ASN A 88 1.64 14.31 -4.62
C ASN A 88 2.75 13.82 -3.68
N ARG A 89 3.15 12.55 -3.76
CA ARG A 89 4.22 12.00 -2.91
C ARG A 89 5.60 12.59 -3.24
N TRP A 90 5.89 12.90 -4.51
CA TRP A 90 7.10 13.66 -4.85
C TRP A 90 7.04 15.08 -4.27
N LEU A 91 5.90 15.77 -4.38
CA LEU A 91 5.74 17.12 -3.84
C LEU A 91 5.87 17.17 -2.31
N PHE A 92 5.29 16.23 -1.56
CA PHE A 92 5.43 16.19 -0.10
C PHE A 92 6.86 15.85 0.33
N LYS A 93 7.52 14.89 -0.33
CA LYS A 93 8.90 14.52 0.00
C LYS A 93 9.90 15.67 -0.25
N ASN A 94 9.62 16.55 -1.21
CA ASN A 94 10.43 17.74 -1.50
C ASN A 94 9.98 19.01 -0.75
N ARG A 95 8.93 18.96 0.08
CA ARG A 95 8.43 20.12 0.83
C ARG A 95 9.00 20.21 2.25
N ASP A 96 9.33 19.07 2.84
CA ASP A 96 9.90 19.00 4.20
C ASP A 96 11.45 19.01 4.19
N GLU A 97 12.09 18.74 3.05
CA GLU A 97 13.53 18.91 2.87
C GLU A 97 13.85 20.37 2.54
N GLY A 98 13.94 21.20 3.58
CA GLY A 98 14.42 22.59 3.50
C GLY A 98 15.89 22.71 3.09
N ASN A 99 16.22 22.34 1.85
CA ASN A 99 17.56 22.56 1.27
C ASN A 99 17.44 23.24 -0.11
N THR A 100 17.16 24.54 -0.08
CA THR A 100 16.93 25.42 -1.24
C THR A 100 18.18 25.71 -2.09
N SER A 101 19.26 24.93 -2.01
CA SER A 101 20.48 25.21 -2.79
C SER A 101 20.96 24.03 -3.66
N ALA A 102 20.93 22.80 -3.16
CA ALA A 102 21.47 21.65 -3.90
C ALA A 102 20.51 21.12 -4.99
N ALA A 103 19.20 21.08 -4.70
CA ALA A 103 18.19 20.56 -5.63
C ALA A 103 18.03 21.45 -6.89
N MET A 104 18.19 22.76 -6.75
CA MET A 104 18.12 23.69 -7.90
C MET A 104 19.38 23.61 -8.79
N MET A 105 20.56 23.30 -8.22
CA MET A 105 21.77 23.05 -9.02
C MET A 105 21.70 21.74 -9.82
N LEU A 106 21.15 20.66 -9.25
CA LEU A 106 21.00 19.41 -10.00
C LEU A 106 19.98 19.54 -11.14
N LEU A 107 18.89 20.27 -10.93
CA LEU A 107 17.87 20.48 -11.97
C LEU A 107 18.41 21.33 -13.14
N LEU A 108 19.26 22.33 -12.86
CA LEU A 108 19.93 23.13 -13.88
C LEU A 108 21.02 22.34 -14.63
N LEU A 109 21.72 21.42 -13.97
CA LEU A 109 22.74 20.58 -14.63
C LEU A 109 22.10 19.56 -15.59
N VAL A 110 21.01 18.92 -15.16
CA VAL A 110 20.31 17.90 -15.97
C VAL A 110 19.63 18.54 -17.19
N THR A 111 19.08 19.75 -17.05
CA THR A 111 18.47 20.47 -18.18
C THR A 111 19.50 21.02 -19.17
N LYS A 112 20.70 21.40 -18.72
CA LYS A 112 21.78 21.89 -19.59
C LYS A 112 22.47 20.77 -20.38
N ILE A 113 22.54 19.55 -19.82
CA ILE A 113 23.06 18.36 -20.50
C ILE A 113 22.06 17.83 -21.55
N LEU A 114 20.76 18.04 -21.36
CA LEU A 114 19.72 17.63 -22.32
C LEU A 114 19.51 18.63 -23.48
N MET A 115 20.17 19.79 -23.45
CA MET A 115 20.04 20.85 -24.47
C MET A 115 21.39 21.22 -25.16
N SER A 116 22.40 20.36 -25.09
CA SER A 116 23.65 20.45 -25.87
C SER A 116 23.90 19.13 -26.60
#